data_AF-A0A7C3WCL2-F1
#
_entry.id   AF-A0A7C3WCL2-F1
#
_cell.length_a   1.000
_cell.length_b   1.000
_cell.length_c   1.000
_cell.angle_alpha   90.00
_cell.angle_beta   90.00
_cell.angle_gamma   90.00
#
_symmetry.space_group_name_H-M   'P 1'
#
loop_
_entity.id
_entity.type
_entity.pdbx_description
1 polymer ?
#
loop_
_entity_poly.entity_id
_entity_poly.type
_entity_poly.pdbx_seq_one_letter_code
_entity_poly.pdbx_strand_id
1 'polypeptide(L)'
;YGDMSGGLAVIADAPKTLVYRIAQHLNDTREQPPIPQVILDKAPSAELRPDQTDQDSLPPYEVLDAILRLRVELHWSVEEIAKAGFERKVVEKVCKLVKIAEFKRRQAAPGIKITDRAFGTGWRMPVACKVPY
;
A
#
# COMPACT_ATOMS: atom_id res chain seq x y z
N TYR A 1 14.36 9.41 -11.98
CA TYR A 1 14.58 8.19 -11.17
C TYR A 1 14.31 8.58 -9.72
N GLY A 2 13.31 7.94 -9.10
CA GLY A 2 12.79 8.29 -7.77
C GLY A 2 12.87 7.11 -6.82
N ASP A 3 12.09 7.14 -5.75
CA ASP A 3 11.94 6.09 -4.73
C ASP A 3 11.65 4.69 -5.30
N MET A 4 10.95 4.61 -6.43
CA MET A 4 10.61 3.33 -7.09
C MET A 4 11.74 2.71 -7.94
N SER A 5 12.85 3.42 -8.13
CA SER A 5 13.99 2.94 -8.93
C SER A 5 14.93 2.06 -8.08
N GLY A 6 15.23 0.85 -8.54
CA GLY A 6 16.13 -0.07 -7.84
C GLY A 6 16.32 -1.41 -8.56
N GLY A 7 17.20 -2.27 -8.04
CA GLY A 7 17.42 -3.62 -8.59
C GLY A 7 16.43 -4.67 -8.05
N LEU A 8 15.93 -4.48 -6.82
CA LEU A 8 14.96 -5.36 -6.17
C LEU A 8 14.18 -4.55 -5.11
N ALA A 9 12.85 -4.62 -5.16
CA ALA A 9 11.98 -4.02 -4.17
C ALA A 9 11.56 -5.07 -3.13
N VAL A 10 12.37 -5.22 -2.08
CA VAL A 10 12.27 -6.31 -1.08
C VAL A 10 10.90 -6.37 -0.39
N ILE A 11 10.32 -5.22 -0.09
CA ILE A 11 9.03 -5.10 0.62
C ILE A 11 7.88 -4.67 -0.31
N ALA A 12 8.01 -4.89 -1.62
CA ALA A 12 7.04 -4.42 -2.62
C ALA A 12 5.61 -4.95 -2.40
N ASP A 13 5.48 -6.14 -1.82
CA ASP A 13 4.21 -6.83 -1.57
C ASP A 13 3.86 -6.89 -0.07
N ALA A 14 4.51 -6.06 0.75
CA ALA A 14 4.19 -5.93 2.17
C ALA A 14 3.28 -4.71 2.40
N PRO A 15 2.03 -4.91 2.85
CA PRO A 15 1.18 -3.82 3.31
C PRO A 15 1.87 -3.03 4.44
N LYS A 16 1.53 -1.75 4.59
CA LYS A 16 2.23 -0.88 5.56
C LYS A 16 2.07 -1.39 6.99
N THR A 17 0.89 -1.89 7.32
CA THR A 17 0.56 -2.52 8.60
C THR A 17 1.43 -3.76 8.87
N LEU A 18 1.70 -4.57 7.83
CA LEU A 18 2.59 -5.72 7.93
C LEU A 18 4.05 -5.29 8.14
N VAL A 19 4.51 -4.21 7.50
CA VAL A 19 5.86 -3.67 7.71
C VAL A 19 6.07 -3.29 9.18
N TYR A 20 5.11 -2.60 9.79
CA TYR A 20 5.19 -2.25 11.23
C TYR A 20 5.20 -3.51 12.11
N ARG A 21 4.34 -4.49 11.82
CA ARG A 21 4.30 -5.76 12.57
C ARG A 21 5.62 -6.53 12.48
N ILE A 22 6.24 -6.60 11.30
CA ILE A 22 7.54 -7.24 11.12
C ILE A 22 8.61 -6.49 11.89
N ALA A 23 8.60 -5.15 11.83
CA ALA A 23 9.56 -4.33 12.54
C ALA A 23 9.49 -4.50 14.06
N GLN A 24 8.27 -4.51 14.62
CA GLN A 24 8.03 -4.80 16.04
C GLN A 24 8.51 -6.20 16.41
N HIS A 25 8.11 -7.20 15.63
CA HIS A 25 8.55 -8.59 15.85
C HIS A 25 10.08 -8.75 15.85
N LEU A 26 10.79 -8.05 14.95
CA LEU A 26 12.26 -8.05 14.92
C LEU A 26 12.86 -7.43 16.18
N ASN A 27 12.28 -6.35 16.70
CA ASN A 27 12.74 -5.73 17.93
C ASN A 27 12.46 -6.61 19.16
N ASP A 28 11.33 -7.31 19.19
CA ASP A 28 10.95 -8.17 20.32
C ASP A 28 11.76 -9.47 20.41
N THR A 29 12.26 -9.97 19.28
CA THR A 29 12.94 -11.28 19.18
C THR A 29 14.47 -11.20 19.25
N ARG A 30 15.04 -10.00 19.20
CA ARG A 30 16.50 -9.78 19.16
C ARG A 30 16.97 -9.23 20.49
N GLU A 31 18.09 -9.74 21.00
CA GLU A 31 18.75 -9.17 22.19
C GLU A 31 19.14 -7.70 21.99
N GLN A 32 19.48 -7.32 20.76
CA GLN A 32 19.74 -5.95 20.35
C GLN A 32 18.72 -5.55 19.28
N PRO A 33 17.69 -4.74 19.64
CA PRO A 33 16.66 -4.29 18.71
C PRO A 33 17.27 -3.50 17.55
N PRO A 34 17.14 -3.98 16.29
CA PRO A 34 17.81 -3.35 15.16
C PRO A 34 17.12 -2.06 14.68
N ILE A 35 15.85 -1.84 15.01
CA ILE A 35 15.05 -0.71 14.52
C ILE A 35 14.82 0.28 15.68
N PRO A 36 15.31 1.52 15.60
CA PRO A 36 15.07 2.53 16.62
C PRO A 36 13.57 2.79 16.88
N GLN A 37 13.17 2.82 18.15
CA GLN A 37 11.77 3.01 18.56
C GLN A 37 11.17 4.31 17.99
N VAL A 38 11.97 5.37 17.89
CA VAL A 38 11.57 6.66 17.29
C VAL A 38 11.11 6.53 15.83
N ILE A 39 11.57 5.51 15.08
CA ILE A 39 11.09 5.25 13.71
C ILE A 39 9.70 4.61 13.72
N LEU A 40 9.40 3.80 14.74
CA LEU A 40 8.11 3.13 14.91
C LEU A 40 7.04 4.08 15.47
N ASP A 41 7.43 4.98 16.36
CA ASP A 41 6.52 5.96 16.97
C ASP A 41 6.14 7.10 16.03
N LYS A 42 6.97 7.36 15.01
CA LYS A 42 6.66 8.34 13.98
C LYS A 42 5.38 7.92 13.26
N ALA A 43 4.39 8.81 13.29
CA ALA A 43 3.18 8.66 12.49
C ALA A 43 3.58 8.46 11.02
N PRO A 44 3.04 7.45 10.34
CA PRO A 44 3.39 7.19 8.95
C PRO A 44 2.91 8.36 8.09
N SER A 45 3.87 8.98 7.39
CA SER A 45 3.64 10.13 6.50
C SER A 45 4.48 9.95 5.24
N ALA A 46 3.88 10.12 4.05
CA ALA A 46 4.61 10.28 2.79
C ALA A 46 5.21 11.68 2.77
N GLU A 47 6.42 11.78 3.28
CA GLU A 47 7.24 12.98 3.23
C GLU A 47 7.50 13.38 1.77
N LEU A 48 6.66 14.26 1.20
CA LEU A 48 6.96 14.97 -0.05
C LEU A 48 6.58 16.46 -0.04
N ARG A 49 6.34 17.07 1.13
CA ARG A 49 6.40 18.54 1.34
C ARG A 49 6.41 18.90 2.84
N PRO A 50 7.11 19.97 3.27
CA PRO A 50 7.23 20.36 4.68
C PRO A 50 5.90 20.61 5.41
N ASP A 51 4.84 20.96 4.67
CA ASP A 51 3.54 21.36 5.22
C ASP A 51 2.39 20.42 4.80
N GLN A 52 2.68 19.25 4.25
CA GLN A 52 1.64 18.31 3.83
C GLN A 52 1.68 17.04 4.68
N THR A 53 0.61 16.78 5.43
CA THR A 53 0.40 15.51 6.14
C THR A 53 -0.43 14.58 5.26
N ASP A 54 -0.01 13.33 5.12
CA ASP A 54 -0.73 12.29 4.35
C ASP A 54 -2.17 12.04 4.81
N GLN A 55 -2.49 12.46 6.03
CA GLN A 55 -3.81 12.38 6.64
C GLN A 55 -4.88 13.20 5.89
N ASP A 56 -4.49 14.17 5.06
CA ASP A 56 -5.45 14.93 4.24
C ASP A 56 -5.92 14.14 2.99
N SER A 57 -5.18 13.11 2.57
CA SER A 57 -5.39 12.49 1.25
C SER A 57 -5.61 10.98 1.26
N LEU A 58 -5.18 10.25 2.30
CA LEU A 58 -5.41 8.81 2.44
C LEU A 58 -6.18 8.47 3.72
N PRO A 59 -7.00 7.40 3.72
CA PRO A 59 -7.56 6.88 4.97
C PRO A 59 -6.43 6.28 5.83
N PRO A 60 -6.68 6.02 7.14
CA PRO A 60 -5.73 5.31 7.99
C PRO A 60 -5.22 4.01 7.34
N TYR A 61 -3.95 3.66 7.55
CA TYR A 61 -3.33 2.51 6.88
C TYR A 61 -4.07 1.19 7.13
N GLU A 62 -4.67 1.00 8.30
CA GLU A 62 -5.51 -0.17 8.57
C GLU A 62 -6.71 -0.26 7.62
N VAL A 63 -7.34 0.88 7.32
CA VAL A 63 -8.46 0.97 6.38
C VAL A 63 -7.96 0.83 4.94
N LEU A 64 -6.84 1.49 4.61
CA LEU A 64 -6.23 1.42 3.28
C LEU A 64 -5.83 -0.01 2.92
N ASP A 65 -5.06 -0.67 3.79
CA ASP A 65 -4.55 -2.02 3.58
C ASP A 65 -5.70 -3.02 3.49
N ALA A 66 -6.76 -2.87 4.30
CA ALA A 66 -7.96 -3.69 4.20
C ALA A 66 -8.67 -3.52 2.84
N ILE A 67 -8.88 -2.28 2.37
CA ILE A 67 -9.47 -2.02 1.06
C ILE A 67 -8.60 -2.59 -0.07
N LEU A 68 -7.27 -2.41 0.00
CA LEU A 68 -6.33 -2.94 -0.99
C LEU A 68 -6.38 -4.45 -1.05
N ARG A 69 -6.42 -5.13 0.09
CA ARG A 69 -6.57 -6.59 0.17
C ARG A 69 -7.88 -7.04 -0.49
N LEU A 70 -9.02 -6.45 -0.14
CA LEU A 70 -10.30 -6.80 -0.75
C LEU A 70 -10.30 -6.55 -2.26
N ARG A 71 -9.74 -5.43 -2.71
CA ARG A 71 -9.75 -5.02 -4.11
C ARG A 71 -8.77 -5.80 -4.98
N VAL A 72 -7.54 -5.98 -4.52
CA VAL A 72 -6.42 -6.56 -5.28
C VAL A 72 -6.37 -8.07 -5.06
N GLU A 73 -6.32 -8.53 -3.81
CA GLU A 73 -6.20 -9.96 -3.51
C GLU A 73 -7.51 -10.71 -3.74
N LEU A 74 -8.65 -10.14 -3.33
CA LEU A 74 -9.95 -10.82 -3.42
C LEU A 74 -10.81 -10.41 -4.64
N HIS A 75 -10.35 -9.45 -5.45
CA HIS A 75 -11.06 -8.95 -6.65
C HIS A 75 -12.47 -8.37 -6.39
N TRP A 76 -12.75 -7.90 -5.18
CA TRP A 76 -14.06 -7.33 -4.89
C TRP A 76 -14.30 -6.02 -5.64
N SER A 77 -15.57 -5.79 -6.03
CA SER A 77 -16.06 -4.55 -6.61
C SER A 77 -16.15 -3.44 -5.56
N VAL A 78 -16.28 -2.19 -6.00
CA VAL A 78 -16.51 -1.05 -5.09
C VAL A 78 -17.76 -1.27 -4.24
N GLU A 79 -18.82 -1.80 -4.85
CA GLU A 79 -20.09 -2.11 -4.18
C GLU A 79 -19.93 -3.20 -3.12
N GLU A 80 -19.16 -4.26 -3.41
CA GLU A 80 -18.92 -5.35 -2.47
C GLU A 80 -18.13 -4.87 -1.25
N ILE A 81 -17.09 -4.06 -1.49
CA ILE A 81 -16.29 -3.48 -0.41
C ILE A 81 -17.13 -2.50 0.41
N ALA A 82 -17.97 -1.67 -0.23
CA ALA A 82 -18.86 -0.77 0.50
C ALA A 82 -19.89 -1.53 1.36
N LYS A 83 -20.45 -2.63 0.85
CA LYS A 83 -21.36 -3.52 1.61
C LYS A 83 -20.67 -4.19 2.80
N ALA A 84 -19.36 -4.37 2.75
CA ALA A 84 -18.56 -4.91 3.85
C ALA A 84 -18.31 -3.89 4.98
N GLY A 85 -18.84 -2.68 4.89
CA GLY A 85 -18.82 -1.67 5.96
C GLY A 85 -17.84 -0.51 5.75
N PHE A 86 -17.16 -0.46 4.59
CA PHE A 86 -16.30 0.68 4.24
C PHE A 86 -17.10 1.82 3.64
N GLU A 87 -16.74 3.07 3.95
CA GLU A 87 -17.38 4.23 3.33
C GLU A 87 -17.13 4.25 1.81
N ARG A 88 -18.20 4.25 1.02
CA ARG A 88 -18.12 4.18 -0.45
C ARG A 88 -17.18 5.22 -1.06
N LYS A 89 -17.24 6.47 -0.58
CA LYS A 89 -16.36 7.55 -1.05
C LYS A 89 -14.87 7.25 -0.83
N VAL A 90 -14.53 6.63 0.30
CA VAL A 90 -13.17 6.21 0.63
C VAL A 90 -12.72 5.09 -0.31
N VAL A 91 -13.58 4.09 -0.55
CA VAL A 91 -13.29 2.97 -1.47
C VAL A 91 -13.06 3.47 -2.90
N GLU A 92 -13.93 4.33 -3.40
CA GLU A 92 -13.81 4.95 -4.73
C GLU A 92 -12.51 5.76 -4.86
N LYS A 93 -12.17 6.55 -3.82
CA LYS A 93 -10.92 7.32 -3.76
C LYS A 93 -9.70 6.39 -3.84
N VAL A 94 -9.67 5.32 -3.04
CA VAL A 94 -8.57 4.34 -3.05
C VAL A 94 -8.47 3.65 -4.41
N CYS A 95 -9.58 3.18 -5.00
CA CYS A 95 -9.57 2.55 -6.32
C CYS A 95 -9.06 3.50 -7.42
N LYS A 96 -9.43 4.78 -7.36
CA LYS A 96 -8.93 5.82 -8.26
C LYS A 96 -7.42 6.03 -8.11
N LEU A 97 -6.91 6.08 -6.88
CA LEU A 97 -5.48 6.21 -6.61
C LEU A 97 -4.69 4.98 -7.09
N VAL A 98 -5.21 3.77 -6.84
CA VAL A 98 -4.65 2.54 -7.39
C VAL A 98 -4.54 2.65 -8.90
N LYS A 99 -5.62 3.05 -9.60
CA LYS A 99 -5.60 3.22 -11.05
C LYS A 99 -4.56 4.23 -11.54
N ILE A 100 -4.43 5.39 -10.89
CA ILE A 100 -3.45 6.41 -11.26
C ILE A 100 -2.02 5.90 -11.09
N ALA A 101 -1.76 5.13 -10.02
CA ALA A 101 -0.45 4.58 -9.73
C ALA A 101 -0.02 3.42 -10.68
N GLU A 102 -0.89 2.94 -11.58
CA GLU A 102 -0.56 1.87 -12.52
C GLU A 102 0.64 2.23 -13.43
N PHE A 103 0.72 3.47 -13.89
CA PHE A 103 1.85 3.95 -14.71
C PHE A 103 3.18 3.84 -13.96
N LYS A 104 3.20 4.22 -12.68
CA LYS A 104 4.40 4.17 -11.85
C LYS A 104 4.77 2.72 -11.52
N ARG A 105 3.78 1.86 -11.22
CA ARG A 105 3.99 0.43 -10.93
C ARG A 105 4.63 -0.34 -12.09
N ARG A 106 4.30 0.00 -13.35
CA ARG A 106 4.94 -0.64 -14.51
C ARG A 106 6.44 -0.34 -14.65
N GLN A 107 6.93 0.70 -13.99
CA GLN A 107 8.35 1.09 -13.97
C GLN A 107 9.06 0.62 -12.70
N ALA A 108 8.36 -0.04 -11.77
CA ALA A 108 8.92 -0.49 -10.51
C ALA A 108 9.95 -1.59 -10.73
N ALA A 109 10.94 -1.66 -9.84
CA ALA A 109 11.84 -2.80 -9.73
C ALA A 109 11.06 -4.10 -9.50
N PRO A 110 11.61 -5.27 -9.89
CA PRO A 110 11.04 -6.56 -9.49
C PRO A 110 10.83 -6.63 -7.98
N GLY A 111 9.69 -7.18 -7.55
CA GLY A 111 9.33 -7.33 -6.14
C GLY A 111 9.24 -8.79 -5.69
N ILE A 112 9.42 -9.04 -4.40
CA ILE A 112 9.18 -10.35 -3.80
C ILE A 112 7.69 -10.47 -3.47
N LYS A 113 7.05 -11.52 -3.97
CA LYS A 113 5.62 -11.82 -3.73
C LYS A 113 5.48 -12.64 -2.45
N ILE A 114 4.63 -12.17 -1.54
CA ILE A 114 4.29 -12.84 -0.27
C ILE A 114 2.77 -13.05 -0.10
N THR A 115 1.94 -12.35 -0.89
CA THR A 115 0.48 -12.51 -0.95
C THR A 115 0.06 -13.40 -2.11
N ASP A 116 -1.18 -13.89 -2.13
CA ASP A 116 -1.70 -14.71 -3.23
C ASP A 116 -1.77 -13.93 -4.56
N ARG A 117 -2.07 -12.62 -4.49
CA ARG A 117 -2.10 -11.73 -5.65
C ARG A 117 -1.48 -10.37 -5.34
N ALA A 118 -0.20 -10.26 -5.71
CA ALA A 118 0.58 -9.04 -5.64
C ALA A 118 0.38 -8.11 -6.86
N PHE A 119 0.73 -6.84 -6.68
CA PHE A 119 0.98 -5.94 -7.80
C PHE A 119 2.07 -6.49 -8.73
N GLY A 120 1.89 -6.37 -10.05
CA GLY A 120 2.81 -6.92 -11.05
C GLY A 120 2.25 -8.18 -11.71
N THR A 121 2.81 -9.36 -11.42
CA THR A 121 2.37 -10.61 -12.07
C THR A 121 0.92 -10.99 -11.74
N GLY A 122 0.47 -10.68 -10.52
CA GLY A 122 -0.89 -10.96 -10.05
C GLY A 122 -1.93 -9.93 -10.47
N TRP A 123 -1.53 -8.67 -10.69
CA TRP A 123 -2.42 -7.56 -11.03
C TRP A 123 -1.98 -6.91 -12.34
N ARG A 124 -2.69 -7.23 -13.43
CA ARG A 124 -2.39 -6.70 -14.77
C ARG A 124 -3.53 -5.81 -15.25
N MET A 125 -3.33 -4.49 -15.13
CA MET A 125 -4.32 -3.51 -15.59
C MET A 125 -3.75 -2.65 -16.73
N PRO A 126 -4.60 -2.17 -17.66
CA PRO A 126 -4.18 -1.22 -18.69
C PRO A 126 -3.81 0.14 -18.07
N VAL A 127 -2.68 0.71 -18.48
CA VAL A 127 -2.27 2.07 -18.05
C VAL A 127 -3.19 3.13 -18.64
N ALA A 128 -3.45 3.05 -19.95
CA ALA A 128 -4.34 3.97 -20.65
C ALA A 128 -5.76 3.39 -20.70
N CYS A 129 -6.50 3.53 -19.59
CA CYS A 129 -7.92 3.19 -19.55
C CYS A 129 -8.75 4.26 -18.84
N LYS A 130 -10.01 4.41 -19.27
CA LYS A 130 -11.07 5.06 -18.49
C LYS A 130 -11.73 3.97 -17.66
N VAL A 131 -11.87 4.21 -16.36
CA VAL A 131 -12.60 3.30 -15.47
C VAL A 131 -13.71 4.11 -14.82
N PRO A 132 -14.96 3.65 -14.85
CA PRO A 132 -16.08 4.33 -14.24
C PRO A 132 -16.04 4.05 -12.74
N TYR A 133 -15.39 4.93 -11.99
CA TYR A 133 -15.55 5.05 -10.55
C TYR A 133 -16.04 6.45 -10.26
#